data_AF-A0A3P9NQG4-F1
#
_entry.id   AF-A0A3P9NQG4-F1
#
_cell.length_a   1.000
_cell.length_b   1.000
_cell.length_c   1.000
_cell.angle_alpha   90.00
_cell.angle_beta   90.00
_cell.angle_gamma   90.00
#
_symmetry.space_group_name_H-M   'P 1'
#
loop_
_entity.id
_entity.type
_entity.pdbx_description
1 polymer ?
#
loop_
_entity_poly.entity_id
_entity_poly.type
_entity_poly.pdbx_seq_one_letter_code
_entity_poly.pdbx_strand_id
1 'polypeptide(L)'
;MDLSFLQVLERERVLEVLDRDKHLRKIEEERIRKMKGDLQDLRRKGAKSYARQYGERTCARCQRPLGKFWNTGAVCRGCSHRICTRCRVGVADWKCTVCYAYREVKIRSGEWFLEERAKKFSATKGLFELRLHECKARFMFLFYCVSINLSYFTLSQTNTRRWERNY
;
A
#
# COMPACT_ATOMS: atom_id res chain seq x y z
N MET A 1 -29.59 -14.32 -6.58
CA MET A 1 -29.51 -15.15 -7.81
C MET A 1 -30.34 -16.38 -7.56
N ASP A 2 -31.28 -16.68 -8.46
CA ASP A 2 -32.09 -17.90 -8.37
C ASP A 2 -31.39 -19.04 -9.12
N LEU A 3 -31.17 -20.17 -8.45
CA LEU A 3 -30.48 -21.37 -8.95
C LEU A 3 -31.46 -22.52 -9.24
N SER A 4 -32.76 -22.23 -9.23
CA SER A 4 -33.86 -23.20 -9.37
C SER A 4 -33.78 -24.05 -10.66
N PHE A 5 -33.18 -23.53 -11.73
CA PHE A 5 -33.11 -24.14 -13.06
C PHE A 5 -31.98 -25.15 -13.29
N LEU A 6 -31.04 -25.32 -12.34
CA LEU A 6 -29.90 -26.24 -12.46
C LEU A 6 -30.25 -27.65 -12.00
N GLN A 7 -29.68 -28.67 -12.65
CA GLN A 7 -29.73 -30.05 -12.16
C GLN A 7 -29.10 -30.11 -10.76
N VAL A 8 -29.59 -31.01 -9.90
CA VAL A 8 -29.21 -31.08 -8.47
C VAL A 8 -27.68 -31.11 -8.28
N LEU A 9 -26.98 -31.92 -9.08
CA LEU A 9 -25.51 -32.04 -9.03
C LEU A 9 -24.77 -30.76 -9.49
N GLU A 10 -25.31 -30.05 -10.47
CA GLU A 10 -24.72 -28.78 -10.93
C GLU A 10 -24.89 -27.70 -9.86
N ARG A 11 -26.05 -27.68 -9.20
CA ARG A 11 -26.33 -26.77 -8.10
C ARG A 11 -25.38 -26.98 -6.92
N GLU A 12 -25.17 -28.21 -6.50
CA GLU A 12 -24.25 -28.54 -5.40
C GLU A 12 -22.83 -28.04 -5.71
N ARG A 13 -22.33 -28.30 -6.92
CA ARG A 13 -21.01 -27.82 -7.35
C ARG A 13 -20.90 -26.29 -7.38
N VAL A 14 -21.94 -25.59 -7.84
CA VAL A 14 -21.98 -24.13 -7.82
C VAL A 14 -21.98 -23.59 -6.39
N LEU A 15 -22.75 -24.20 -5.49
CA LEU A 15 -22.82 -23.80 -4.08
C LEU A 15 -21.46 -23.98 -3.38
N GLU A 16 -20.75 -25.08 -3.63
CA GLU A 16 -19.40 -25.30 -3.09
C GLU A 16 -18.40 -24.22 -3.51
N VAL A 17 -18.44 -23.82 -4.79
CA VAL A 17 -17.57 -22.75 -5.29
C VAL A 17 -17.90 -21.41 -4.63
N LEU A 18 -19.19 -21.11 -4.48
CA LEU A 18 -19.64 -19.87 -3.83
C LEU A 18 -19.26 -19.81 -2.35
N ASP A 19 -19.40 -20.92 -1.63
CA ASP A 19 -19.02 -20.99 -0.21
C ASP A 19 -17.51 -20.81 -0.03
N ARG A 20 -16.71 -21.46 -0.89
CA ARG A 20 -15.25 -21.27 -0.90
C ARG A 20 -14.85 -19.83 -1.24
N ASP A 21 -15.49 -19.21 -2.24
CA ASP A 21 -15.25 -17.79 -2.58
C ASP A 21 -15.59 -16.88 -1.40
N LYS A 22 -16.73 -17.11 -0.75
CA LYS A 22 -17.16 -16.37 0.45
C LYS A 22 -16.16 -16.53 1.60
N HIS A 23 -15.66 -17.75 1.83
CA HIS A 23 -14.66 -18.03 2.84
C HIS A 23 -13.34 -17.30 2.56
N LEU A 24 -12.85 -17.36 1.32
CA LEU A 24 -11.63 -16.65 0.90
C LEU A 24 -11.78 -15.13 1.01
N ARG A 25 -12.94 -14.58 0.63
CA ARG A 25 -13.24 -13.15 0.82
C ARG A 25 -13.15 -12.74 2.28
N LYS A 26 -13.73 -13.54 3.19
CA LYS A 26 -13.67 -13.26 4.63
C LYS A 26 -12.24 -13.25 5.16
N ILE A 27 -11.39 -14.19 4.72
CA ILE A 27 -9.97 -14.22 5.09
C ILE A 27 -9.25 -12.96 4.58
N GLU A 28 -9.49 -12.59 3.32
CA GLU A 28 -8.84 -11.42 2.72
C GLU A 28 -9.29 -10.11 3.37
N GLU A 29 -10.59 -9.97 3.68
CA GLU A 29 -11.13 -8.84 4.42
C GLU A 29 -10.48 -8.70 5.79
N GLU A 30 -10.32 -9.81 6.52
CA GLU A 30 -9.67 -9.83 7.82
C GLU A 30 -8.19 -9.43 7.73
N ARG A 31 -7.48 -9.93 6.71
CA ARG A 31 -6.10 -9.55 6.42
C ARG A 31 -5.98 -8.05 6.13
N ILE A 32 -6.88 -7.50 5.31
CA ILE A 32 -6.93 -6.06 5.00
C ILE A 32 -7.24 -5.24 6.25
N ARG A 33 -8.19 -5.70 7.07
CA ARG A 33 -8.58 -5.06 8.34
C ARG A 33 -7.37 -4.95 9.27
N LYS A 34 -6.60 -6.02 9.44
CA LYS A 34 -5.38 -6.02 10.26
C LYS A 34 -4.36 -5.02 9.75
N MET A 35 -4.06 -5.02 8.45
CA MET A 35 -3.12 -4.05 7.84
C MET A 35 -3.56 -2.60 8.05
N LYS A 36 -4.85 -2.31 7.94
CA LYS A 36 -5.41 -0.97 8.20
C LYS A 36 -5.29 -0.57 9.67
N GLY A 37 -5.49 -1.52 10.58
CA GLY A 37 -5.25 -1.35 12.01
C GLY A 37 -3.81 -0.96 12.30
N ASP A 38 -2.85 -1.71 11.76
CA ASP A 38 -1.40 -1.42 11.94
C ASP A 38 -1.04 -0.01 11.43
N LEU A 39 -1.64 0.42 10.32
CA LEU A 39 -1.46 1.78 9.79
C LEU A 39 -2.06 2.85 10.71
N GLN A 40 -3.23 2.59 11.30
CA GLN A 40 -3.86 3.51 12.25
C GLN A 40 -3.01 3.66 13.51
N ASP A 41 -2.45 2.57 14.01
CA ASP A 41 -1.55 2.58 15.16
C ASP A 41 -0.25 3.33 14.85
N LEU A 42 0.32 3.15 13.66
CA LEU A 42 1.48 3.90 13.21
C LEU A 42 1.18 5.41 13.15
N ARG A 43 -0.02 5.81 12.71
CA ARG A 43 -0.45 7.22 12.72
C ARG A 43 -0.57 7.76 14.14
N ARG A 44 -1.17 6.99 15.06
CA ARG A 44 -1.37 7.36 16.46
C ARG A 44 -0.03 7.57 17.19
N LYS A 45 0.95 6.68 16.97
CA LYS A 45 2.31 6.80 17.56
C LYS A 45 3.03 8.08 17.16
N GLY A 46 2.71 8.66 16.01
CA GLY A 46 3.28 9.93 15.55
C GLY A 46 2.60 11.19 16.11
N ALA A 47 1.39 11.07 16.68
CA ALA A 47 0.58 12.20 17.11
C ALA A 47 1.19 12.89 18.34
N LYS A 48 1.28 14.22 18.30
CA LYS A 48 1.79 15.03 19.42
C LYS A 48 0.89 14.82 20.65
N SER A 49 1.49 14.46 21.78
CA SER A 49 0.85 14.40 23.09
C SER A 49 0.84 15.79 23.72
N TYR A 50 -0.35 16.32 24.01
CA TYR A 50 -0.50 17.61 24.68
C TYR A 50 0.21 17.70 26.04
N ALA A 51 0.54 16.56 26.66
CA ALA A 51 1.26 16.51 27.93
C ALA A 51 2.77 16.83 27.80
N ARG A 52 3.33 16.88 26.57
CA ARG A 52 4.77 17.09 26.35
C ARG A 52 5.01 18.48 25.78
N GLN A 53 5.86 19.27 26.43
CA GLN A 53 6.34 20.53 25.86
C GLN A 53 7.25 20.23 24.66
N TYR A 54 6.74 20.47 23.46
CA TYR A 54 7.49 20.30 22.22
C TYR A 54 8.20 21.60 21.86
N GLY A 55 9.49 21.53 21.53
CA GLY A 55 10.17 22.65 20.88
C GLY A 55 9.55 23.01 19.53
N GLU A 56 9.82 24.23 19.07
CA GLU A 56 9.21 24.86 17.88
C GLU A 56 9.42 24.05 16.58
N ARG A 57 10.52 23.29 16.48
CA ARG A 57 10.81 22.39 15.33
C ARG A 57 11.04 20.95 15.77
N THR A 58 10.00 20.11 15.66
CA THR A 58 10.07 18.66 15.94
C THR A 58 9.69 17.81 14.73
N CYS A 59 10.22 16.60 14.66
CA CYS A 59 9.84 15.62 13.62
C CYS A 59 8.40 15.17 13.81
N ALA A 60 7.55 15.26 12.78
CA ALA A 60 6.15 14.85 12.84
C ALA A 60 5.89 13.34 13.02
N ARG A 61 6.94 12.50 13.08
CA ARG A 61 6.83 11.04 13.23
C ARG A 61 7.41 10.53 14.54
N CYS A 62 8.67 10.87 14.83
CA CYS A 62 9.33 10.45 16.08
C CYS A 62 9.40 11.54 17.15
N GLN A 63 8.89 12.75 16.86
CA GLN A 63 8.81 13.90 17.78
C GLN A 63 10.14 14.42 18.33
N ARG A 64 11.27 13.85 17.91
CA ARG A 64 12.59 14.35 18.25
C ARG A 64 12.78 15.79 17.72
N PRO A 65 13.47 16.65 18.48
CA PRO A 65 13.78 18.00 18.04
C PRO A 65 14.63 17.95 16.76
N LEU A 66 14.38 18.89 15.87
CA LEU A 66 15.13 19.11 14.64
C LEU A 66 16.10 20.27 14.87
N GLY A 67 17.35 20.10 14.48
CA GLY A 67 18.35 21.15 14.65
C GLY A 67 18.15 22.31 13.67
N LYS A 68 18.83 23.43 13.93
CA LYS A 68 18.88 24.57 13.01
C LYS A 68 19.93 24.39 11.91
N PHE A 69 21.06 23.73 12.23
CA PHE A 69 22.18 23.51 11.32
C PHE A 69 22.34 22.04 10.92
N TRP A 70 22.27 21.12 11.89
CA TRP A 70 22.35 19.67 11.68
C TRP A 70 20.96 19.05 11.82
N ASN A 71 20.56 18.18 10.89
CA ASN A 71 19.23 17.51 10.90
C ASN A 71 18.05 18.50 10.97
N THR A 72 18.02 19.47 10.06
CA THR A 72 16.94 20.46 9.89
C THR A 72 15.58 19.87 9.50
N GLY A 73 15.57 18.58 9.19
CA GLY A 73 14.42 17.85 8.67
C GLY A 73 14.07 18.28 7.24
N ALA A 74 13.24 17.48 6.58
CA ALA A 74 12.72 17.77 5.25
C ALA A 74 11.20 17.53 5.20
N VAL A 75 10.53 18.18 4.26
CA VAL A 75 9.07 18.12 4.09
C VAL A 75 8.68 16.90 3.27
N CYS A 76 7.86 16.02 3.86
CA CYS A 76 7.36 14.82 3.19
C CYS A 76 6.52 15.18 1.95
N ARG A 77 6.86 14.61 0.79
CA ARG A 77 6.13 14.80 -0.49
C ARG A 77 4.70 14.24 -0.50
N GLY A 78 4.33 13.43 0.50
CA GLY A 78 3.00 12.82 0.60
C GLY A 78 2.03 13.51 1.55
N CYS A 79 2.52 14.25 2.56
CA CYS A 79 1.65 14.85 3.59
C CYS A 79 2.14 16.21 4.09
N SER A 80 3.16 16.78 3.44
CA SER A 80 3.71 18.10 3.75
C SER A 80 4.20 18.32 5.20
N HIS A 81 4.40 17.25 5.97
CA HIS A 81 4.95 17.35 7.32
C HIS A 81 6.48 17.29 7.32
N ARG A 82 7.10 18.05 8.22
CA ARG A 82 8.56 18.05 8.42
C ARG A 82 9.01 16.84 9.23
N ILE A 83 10.00 16.11 8.71
CA ILE A 83 10.51 14.87 9.32
C ILE A 83 12.04 14.79 9.33
N CYS A 84 12.60 14.11 10.34
CA CYS A 84 14.03 13.80 10.41
C CYS A 84 14.45 12.80 9.32
N THR A 85 15.74 12.71 9.02
CA THR A 85 16.32 11.76 8.05
C THR A 85 15.94 10.31 8.34
N ARG A 86 15.93 9.90 9.61
CA ARG A 86 15.57 8.52 10.03
C ARG A 86 14.10 8.16 9.81
N CYS A 87 13.22 9.12 9.61
CA CYS A 87 11.79 8.88 9.34
C CYS A 87 11.45 8.97 7.84
N ARG A 88 12.46 9.12 6.98
CA ARG A 88 12.33 9.09 5.52
C ARG A 88 12.50 7.65 5.04
N VAL A 89 11.71 7.28 4.04
CA VAL A 89 11.78 5.97 3.38
C VAL A 89 11.82 6.21 1.88
N GLY A 90 12.72 5.52 1.18
CA GLY A 90 13.00 5.71 -0.25
C GLY A 90 14.23 6.59 -0.51
N VAL A 91 14.78 6.49 -1.72
CA VAL A 91 16.02 7.19 -2.12
C VAL A 91 15.69 8.48 -2.88
N ALA A 92 15.08 8.38 -4.06
CA ALA A 92 14.80 9.53 -4.94
C ALA A 92 13.43 10.20 -4.68
N ASP A 93 12.36 9.40 -4.55
CA ASP A 93 11.01 9.88 -4.20
C ASP A 93 10.65 9.49 -2.76
N TRP A 94 11.44 10.00 -1.82
CA TRP A 94 11.29 9.64 -0.42
C TRP A 94 10.00 10.22 0.18
N LYS A 95 9.40 9.46 1.10
CA LYS A 95 8.22 9.85 1.87
C LYS A 95 8.44 9.54 3.35
N CYS A 96 7.56 10.06 4.21
CA CYS A 96 7.58 9.67 5.61
C CYS A 96 7.11 8.22 5.79
N THR A 97 7.53 7.58 6.88
CA THR A 97 7.13 6.20 7.24
C THR A 97 5.63 5.95 7.13
N VAL A 98 4.79 6.89 7.58
CA VAL A 98 3.31 6.77 7.49
C VAL A 98 2.81 6.83 6.04
N CYS A 99 3.30 7.76 5.22
CA CYS A 99 2.90 7.87 3.81
C CYS A 99 3.37 6.66 3.01
N TYR A 100 4.56 6.14 3.33
CA TYR A 100 5.07 4.92 2.75
C TYR A 100 4.18 3.72 3.12
N ALA A 101 3.91 3.50 4.41
CA ALA A 101 3.02 2.44 4.87
C ALA A 101 1.60 2.55 4.28
N TYR A 102 1.05 3.76 4.17
CA TYR A 102 -0.25 3.98 3.52
C TYR A 102 -0.25 3.53 2.05
N ARG A 103 0.80 3.85 1.30
CA ARG A 103 0.96 3.38 -0.09
C ARG A 103 1.02 1.86 -0.14
N GLU A 104 1.75 1.22 0.76
CA GLU A 104 1.88 -0.24 0.81
C GLU A 104 0.54 -0.92 1.13
N VAL A 105 -0.23 -0.40 2.10
CA VAL A 105 -1.58 -0.92 2.40
C VAL A 105 -2.47 -0.81 1.17
N LYS A 106 -2.47 0.34 0.50
CA LYS A 106 -3.28 0.59 -0.70
C LYS A 106 -2.94 -0.33 -1.87
N ILE A 107 -1.65 -0.65 -2.05
CA ILE A 107 -1.19 -1.60 -3.07
C ILE A 107 -1.60 -3.03 -2.68
N ARG A 108 -1.28 -3.45 -1.45
CA ARG A 108 -1.49 -4.81 -0.96
C ARG A 108 -2.96 -5.16 -0.72
N SER A 109 -3.84 -4.19 -0.48
CA SER A 109 -5.29 -4.41 -0.40
C SER A 109 -5.98 -4.39 -1.78
N GLY A 110 -5.26 -3.96 -2.82
CA GLY A 110 -5.84 -3.75 -4.15
C GLY A 110 -6.72 -2.51 -4.27
N GLU A 111 -6.77 -1.63 -3.26
CA GLU A 111 -7.54 -0.36 -3.31
C GLU A 111 -7.10 0.53 -4.47
N TRP A 112 -5.82 0.53 -4.82
CA TRP A 112 -5.30 1.27 -5.97
C TRP A 112 -6.04 0.93 -7.28
N PHE A 113 -6.46 -0.33 -7.44
CA PHE A 113 -7.15 -0.81 -8.64
C PHE A 113 -8.60 -0.35 -8.66
N LEU A 114 -9.27 -0.34 -7.50
CA LEU A 114 -10.66 0.12 -7.37
C LEU A 114 -10.77 1.62 -7.69
N GLU A 115 -9.82 2.42 -7.19
CA GLU A 115 -9.76 3.85 -7.51
C GLU A 115 -9.51 4.09 -8.99
N GLU A 116 -8.60 3.34 -9.61
CA GLU A 116 -8.29 3.51 -11.02
C GLU A 116 -9.45 3.08 -11.92
N ARG A 117 -10.18 2.03 -11.53
CA ARG A 117 -11.43 1.63 -12.16
C ARG A 117 -12.51 2.70 -11.99
N ALA A 118 -12.65 3.29 -10.81
CA ALA A 118 -13.64 4.34 -10.55
C ALA A 118 -13.41 5.59 -11.42
N LYS A 119 -12.14 5.95 -11.70
CA LYS A 119 -11.80 7.03 -12.64
C LYS A 119 -12.17 6.69 -14.08
N LYS A 120 -11.98 5.44 -14.51
CA LYS A 120 -12.27 4.98 -15.88
C LYS A 120 -13.75 4.74 -16.16
N PHE A 121 -14.51 4.33 -15.16
CA PHE A 121 -15.91 3.87 -15.32
C PHE A 121 -16.89 4.66 -14.45
N SER A 122 -16.68 5.97 -14.31
CA SER A 122 -17.54 6.87 -13.52
C SER A 122 -19.02 6.88 -13.96
N ALA A 123 -19.33 6.37 -15.16
CA ALA A 123 -20.65 6.39 -15.79
C ALA A 123 -21.50 5.12 -15.65
N THR A 124 -21.05 4.05 -14.96
CA THR A 124 -21.85 2.80 -14.84
C THR A 124 -21.90 2.29 -13.41
N LYS A 125 -22.64 3.01 -12.56
CA LYS A 125 -23.14 2.48 -11.29
C LYS A 125 -24.29 1.52 -11.60
N GLY A 126 -24.02 0.24 -11.80
CA GLY A 126 -25.14 -0.68 -11.95
C GLY A 126 -24.84 -2.15 -12.08
N LEU A 127 -23.76 -2.56 -12.74
CA LEU A 127 -23.61 -3.98 -13.04
C LEU A 127 -22.15 -4.46 -12.91
N PHE A 128 -22.04 -5.65 -12.31
CA PHE A 128 -20.90 -6.57 -12.28
C PHE A 128 -19.90 -6.46 -11.13
N GLU A 129 -20.30 -7.11 -10.03
CA GLU A 129 -19.43 -7.55 -8.92
C GLU A 129 -18.73 -8.91 -9.20
N LEU A 130 -18.86 -9.48 -10.41
CA LEU A 130 -18.51 -10.89 -10.67
C LEU A 130 -17.29 -11.17 -11.54
N ARG A 131 -16.36 -10.23 -11.74
CA ARG A 131 -15.08 -10.56 -12.40
C ARG A 131 -13.88 -9.73 -11.92
N LEU A 132 -13.78 -9.53 -10.60
CA LEU A 132 -12.67 -8.81 -9.97
C LEU A 132 -11.46 -9.69 -9.65
N HIS A 133 -11.62 -11.01 -9.46
CA HIS A 133 -10.54 -11.89 -9.04
C HIS A 133 -9.55 -12.25 -10.18
N GLU A 134 -10.02 -12.57 -11.38
CA GLU A 134 -9.13 -12.93 -12.50
C GLU A 134 -8.32 -11.75 -13.05
N CYS A 135 -8.92 -10.54 -13.08
CA CYS A 135 -8.22 -9.35 -13.56
C CYS A 135 -7.21 -8.78 -12.54
N LYS A 136 -7.44 -8.96 -11.22
CA LYS A 136 -6.48 -8.55 -10.19
C LYS A 136 -5.16 -9.28 -10.33
N ALA A 137 -5.16 -10.60 -10.55
CA ALA A 137 -3.93 -11.39 -10.63
C ALA A 137 -3.02 -11.01 -11.83
N ARG A 138 -3.58 -10.86 -13.04
CA ARG A 138 -2.80 -10.52 -14.25
C ARG A 138 -2.24 -9.11 -14.22
N PHE A 139 -2.96 -8.13 -13.67
CA PHE A 139 -2.45 -6.75 -13.56
C PHE A 139 -1.55 -6.54 -12.34
N MET A 140 -1.76 -7.28 -11.24
CA MET A 140 -0.90 -7.21 -10.06
C MET A 140 0.52 -7.67 -10.38
N PHE A 141 0.71 -8.68 -11.24
CA PHE A 141 2.03 -9.15 -11.67
C PHE A 141 2.80 -8.10 -12.47
N LEU A 142 2.14 -7.41 -13.42
CA LEU A 142 2.75 -6.35 -14.21
C LEU A 142 3.11 -5.13 -13.36
N PHE A 143 2.26 -4.73 -12.40
CA PHE A 143 2.56 -3.61 -11.51
C PHE A 143 3.54 -3.94 -10.38
N TYR A 144 3.53 -5.17 -9.85
CA TYR A 144 4.60 -5.65 -8.96
C TYR A 144 5.92 -5.60 -9.70
N CYS A 145 6.00 -6.10 -10.94
CA CYS A 145 7.24 -6.07 -11.71
C CYS A 145 7.69 -4.62 -12.01
N VAL A 146 6.80 -3.69 -12.38
CA VAL A 146 7.16 -2.29 -12.66
C VAL A 146 7.54 -1.51 -11.39
N SER A 147 6.86 -1.75 -10.26
CA SER A 147 7.12 -1.05 -9.00
C SER A 147 8.32 -1.64 -8.24
N ILE A 148 8.57 -2.94 -8.38
CA ILE A 148 9.72 -3.63 -7.81
C ILE A 148 10.97 -3.37 -8.65
N ASN A 149 10.89 -3.33 -9.99
CA ASN A 149 12.06 -2.95 -10.79
C ASN A 149 12.56 -1.53 -10.49
N LEU A 150 11.71 -0.59 -10.06
CA LEU A 150 12.19 0.73 -9.59
C LEU A 150 12.95 0.67 -8.25
N SER A 151 12.76 -0.40 -7.47
CA SER A 151 13.47 -0.64 -6.21
C SER A 151 14.80 -1.38 -6.42
N TYR A 152 14.87 -2.27 -7.42
CA TYR A 152 16.07 -3.06 -7.71
C TYR A 152 17.02 -2.38 -8.73
N PHE A 153 16.54 -1.47 -9.59
CA PHE A 153 17.39 -0.79 -10.58
C PHE A 153 18.40 0.20 -9.97
N THR A 154 18.20 0.63 -8.72
CA THR A 154 19.17 1.49 -8.00
C THR A 154 20.26 0.74 -7.25
N LEU A 155 20.17 -0.59 -7.14
CA LEU A 155 21.22 -1.46 -6.55
C LEU A 155 22.14 -2.10 -7.60
N SER A 156 21.78 -2.06 -8.88
CA SER A 156 22.59 -2.59 -9.98
C SER A 156 23.64 -1.59 -10.49
N GLN A 157 23.35 -0.28 -10.48
CA GLN A 157 24.27 0.72 -11.05
C GLN A 157 25.53 1.03 -10.21
N THR A 158 25.59 0.60 -8.95
CA THR A 158 26.82 0.72 -8.14
C THR A 158 27.75 -0.48 -8.28
N ASN A 159 27.30 -1.58 -8.88
CA ASN A 159 28.11 -2.81 -9.01
C ASN A 159 28.71 -3.01 -10.41
N THR A 160 28.24 -2.27 -11.42
CA THR A 160 28.79 -2.36 -12.79
C THR A 160 30.13 -1.65 -12.98
N ARG A 161 30.55 -0.73 -12.10
CA ARG A 161 31.89 -0.09 -12.19
C ARG A 161 33.05 -0.90 -11.58
N ARG A 162 32.79 -2.11 -11.05
CA ARG A 162 33.81 -3.00 -10.49
C ARG A 162 34.15 -4.20 -11.37
N TRP A 163 33.31 -4.52 -12.37
CA TRP A 163 33.53 -5.66 -13.27
C TRP A 163 34.44 -5.35 -14.47
N GLU A 164 34.48 -4.12 -14.97
CA GLU A 164 35.32 -3.71 -16.14
C GLU A 164 36.81 -3.49 -15.82
N ARG A 165 37.34 -4.08 -14.73
CA ARG A 165 38.76 -3.97 -14.37
C ARG A 165 39.47 -5.29 -14.13
N ASN A 166 38.81 -6.42 -14.36
CA ASN A 166 39.40 -7.76 -14.19
C ASN A 166 39.11 -8.73 -15.35
N TYR A 167 38.66 -8.23 -16.50
CA TYR A 167 38.65 -8.94 -17.77
C TYR A 167 38.97 -7.98 -18.91
#